data_AF-A0A0K8TK01-F1
#
_entry.id   AF-A0A0K8TK01-F1
#
_cell.length_a   1.000
_cell.length_b   1.000
_cell.length_c   1.000
_cell.angle_alpha   90.00
_cell.angle_beta   90.00
_cell.angle_gamma   90.00
#
_symmetry.space_group_name_H-M   'P 1'
#
loop_
_entity.id
_entity.type
_entity.pdbx_description
1 polymer ?
#
loop_
_entity_poly.entity_id
_entity_poly.type
_entity_poly.pdbx_seq_one_letter_code
_entity_poly.pdbx_strand_id
1 'polypeptide(L)'
;AMSIEKHTESDFCKVTELADNLDGKGDRVFLLFMASRREDGVRWCPDCVKAEPVIDGFLEKCSLTKNAHLIVVDLEKTYLRDPTNPYYTSEKFCLRKVPTLMAWKGTTKLEEEDCMSESLLKNLFQCVL
;
A
#
# COMPACT_ATOMS: atom_id res chain seq x y z
N ALA A 1 13.51 -4.49 18.16
CA ALA A 1 12.37 -3.74 17.59
C ALA A 1 11.79 -4.57 16.47
N MET A 2 10.46 -4.61 16.31
CA MET A 2 9.83 -5.24 15.15
C MET A 2 10.06 -4.34 13.93
N SER A 3 10.29 -4.92 12.76
CA SER A 3 10.62 -4.18 11.54
C SER A 3 9.45 -4.13 10.56
N ILE A 4 9.47 -3.11 9.69
CA ILE A 4 8.66 -3.07 8.48
C ILE A 4 9.58 -3.39 7.30
N GLU A 5 9.35 -4.52 6.66
CA GLU A 5 10.06 -4.88 5.43
C GLU A 5 9.24 -4.44 4.22
N LYS A 6 9.88 -3.72 3.29
CA LYS A 6 9.24 -3.23 2.07
C LYS A 6 9.50 -4.19 0.92
N HIS A 7 8.44 -4.48 0.18
CA HIS A 7 8.46 -5.26 -1.05
C HIS A 7 7.92 -4.40 -2.21
N THR A 8 8.29 -4.74 -3.44
CA THR A 8 7.71 -4.12 -4.63
C THR A 8 7.33 -5.21 -5.62
N GLU A 9 6.05 -5.25 -5.99
CA GLU A 9 5.50 -6.21 -6.94
C GLU A 9 4.20 -5.62 -7.52
N SER A 10 3.99 -5.77 -8.82
CA SER A 10 2.87 -5.15 -9.55
C SER A 10 1.93 -6.16 -10.19
N ASP A 11 2.37 -7.41 -10.38
CA ASP A 11 1.51 -8.47 -10.90
C ASP A 11 0.50 -8.90 -9.83
N PHE A 12 -0.78 -8.94 -10.21
CA PHE A 12 -1.87 -9.24 -9.27
C PHE A 12 -1.67 -10.59 -8.56
N CYS A 13 -1.39 -11.65 -9.32
CA CYS A 13 -1.24 -12.99 -8.76
C CYS A 13 -0.08 -13.03 -7.77
N LYS A 14 1.08 -12.48 -8.15
CA LYS A 14 2.27 -12.43 -7.28
C LYS A 14 2.07 -11.59 -6.03
N VAL A 15 1.40 -10.43 -6.13
CA VAL A 15 1.05 -9.61 -4.96
C VAL A 15 0.20 -10.42 -3.99
N THR A 16 -0.85 -11.09 -4.49
CA THR A 16 -1.75 -11.86 -3.61
C THR A 16 -1.07 -13.07 -2.99
N GLU A 17 -0.25 -13.80 -3.76
CA GLU A 17 0.54 -14.93 -3.27
C GLU A 17 1.55 -14.49 -2.22
N LEU A 18 2.29 -13.40 -2.46
CA LEU A 18 3.24 -12.85 -1.50
C LEU A 18 2.51 -12.44 -0.20
N ALA A 19 1.38 -11.76 -0.33
CA ALA A 19 0.60 -11.32 0.82
C ALA A 19 0.06 -12.51 1.65
N ASP A 20 -0.48 -13.54 1.00
CA ASP A 20 -0.96 -14.74 1.69
C ASP A 20 0.17 -15.54 2.35
N ASN A 21 1.35 -15.63 1.71
CA ASN A 21 2.51 -16.29 2.28
C ASN A 21 3.05 -15.57 3.53
N LEU A 22 3.11 -14.24 3.51
CA LEU A 22 3.57 -13.44 4.65
C LEU A 22 2.56 -13.45 5.80
N ASP A 23 1.27 -13.30 5.47
CA ASP A 23 0.18 -13.41 6.45
C ASP A 23 0.11 -14.82 7.07
N GLY A 24 0.35 -15.87 6.28
CA GLY A 24 0.39 -17.26 6.74
C GLY A 24 1.54 -17.58 7.70
N LYS A 25 2.64 -16.79 7.69
CA LYS A 25 3.70 -16.83 8.72
C LYS A 25 3.28 -16.14 10.01
N GLY A 26 2.10 -15.52 10.00
CA GLY A 26 1.58 -14.74 11.08
C GLY A 26 2.08 -13.31 11.08
N ASP A 27 2.72 -12.76 10.05
CA ASP A 27 3.13 -11.35 10.02
C ASP A 27 1.97 -10.43 9.58
N ARG A 28 2.07 -9.12 9.86
CA ARG A 28 1.07 -8.16 9.33
C ARG A 28 1.44 -7.74 7.93
N VAL A 29 0.50 -7.78 7.00
CA VAL A 29 0.75 -7.35 5.62
C VAL A 29 -0.10 -6.14 5.29
N PHE A 30 0.52 -5.15 4.66
CA PHE A 30 -0.12 -3.95 4.14
C PHE A 30 0.16 -3.84 2.64
N LEU A 31 -0.84 -3.39 1.88
CA LEU A 31 -0.72 -3.09 0.46
C LEU A 31 -0.79 -1.58 0.26
N LEU A 32 0.20 -1.04 -0.45
CA LEU A 32 0.25 0.35 -0.84
C LEU A 32 0.22 0.45 -2.37
N PHE A 33 -0.96 0.72 -2.91
CA PHE A 33 -1.16 0.95 -4.34
C PHE A 33 -0.73 2.36 -4.70
N MET A 34 0.26 2.47 -5.59
CA MET A 34 0.86 3.73 -6.00
C MET A 34 0.90 3.84 -7.51
N ALA A 35 0.94 5.07 -8.01
CA ALA A 35 1.24 5.34 -9.41
C ALA A 35 2.67 4.93 -9.75
N SER A 36 2.86 4.11 -10.78
CA SER A 36 4.19 3.79 -11.31
C SER A 36 5.00 5.05 -11.67
N ARG A 37 6.32 4.90 -11.69
CA ARG A 37 7.23 5.98 -12.12
C ARG A 37 7.23 6.10 -13.63
N ARG A 38 7.27 7.33 -14.14
CA ARG A 38 7.54 7.63 -15.54
C ARG A 38 9.05 7.51 -15.81
N GLU A 39 9.45 7.73 -17.06
CA GLU A 39 10.85 7.72 -17.49
C GLU A 39 11.73 8.72 -16.71
N ASP A 40 11.16 9.83 -16.21
CA ASP A 40 11.85 10.81 -15.38
C ASP A 40 11.99 10.40 -13.90
N GLY A 41 11.55 9.20 -13.53
CA GLY A 41 11.57 8.68 -12.16
C GLY A 41 10.46 9.22 -11.25
N VAL A 42 9.61 10.12 -11.75
CA VAL A 42 8.50 10.72 -10.98
C VAL A 42 7.23 9.89 -11.18
N ARG A 43 6.47 9.68 -10.11
CA ARG A 43 5.16 9.01 -10.18
C ARG A 43 4.19 9.83 -11.04
N TRP A 44 3.41 9.16 -11.89
CA TRP A 44 2.50 9.87 -12.80
C TRP A 44 1.32 10.56 -12.08
N CYS A 45 1.01 10.17 -10.85
CA CYS A 45 -0.07 10.76 -10.04
C CYS A 45 0.49 11.82 -9.06
N PRO A 46 0.02 13.08 -9.10
CA PRO A 46 0.46 14.13 -8.19
C PRO A 46 0.24 13.80 -6.70
N ASP A 47 -0.85 13.13 -6.36
CA ASP A 47 -1.14 12.79 -4.96
C ASP A 47 -0.21 11.67 -4.46
N CYS A 48 0.17 10.74 -5.32
CA CYS A 48 1.21 9.76 -4.98
C CYS A 48 2.57 10.44 -4.72
N VAL A 49 2.92 11.48 -5.49
CA VAL A 49 4.17 12.24 -5.27
C VAL A 49 4.17 12.93 -3.90
N LYS A 50 3.01 13.45 -3.46
CA LYS A 50 2.87 14.08 -2.14
C LYS A 50 2.83 13.06 -0.99
N ALA A 51 2.13 11.94 -1.19
CA ALA A 51 1.91 10.94 -0.15
C ALA A 51 3.13 10.07 0.14
N GLU A 52 3.93 9.73 -0.87
CA GLU A 52 5.13 8.89 -0.73
C GLU A 52 6.08 9.35 0.40
N PRO A 53 6.56 10.62 0.45
CA PRO A 53 7.44 11.07 1.52
C PRO A 53 6.75 11.13 2.89
N VAL A 54 5.43 11.34 2.95
CA VAL A 54 4.69 11.35 4.22
C VAL A 54 4.60 9.94 4.80
N ILE A 55 4.27 8.95 3.96
CA ILE A 55 4.22 7.54 4.34
C ILE A 55 5.62 7.07 4.75
N ASP A 56 6.65 7.37 3.96
CA ASP A 56 8.02 6.96 4.28
C ASP A 56 8.50 7.54 5.61
N GLY A 57 8.32 8.85 5.83
CA GLY A 57 8.68 9.50 7.07
C GLY A 57 7.87 9.02 8.29
N PHE A 58 6.62 8.58 8.09
CA PHE A 58 5.83 7.93 9.13
C PHE A 58 6.43 6.55 9.48
N LEU A 59 6.73 5.73 8.47
CA LEU A 59 7.23 4.36 8.66
C LEU A 59 8.61 4.33 9.35
N GLU A 60 9.44 5.35 9.15
CA GLU A 60 10.72 5.51 9.84
C GLU A 60 10.57 5.70 11.36
N LYS A 61 9.47 6.32 11.80
CA LYS A 61 9.17 6.58 13.22
C LYS A 61 8.30 5.49 13.85
N CYS A 62 7.54 4.80 13.01
CA CYS A 62 6.51 3.84 13.42
C CYS A 62 7.14 2.58 14.04
N SER A 63 7.00 2.46 15.36
CA SER A 63 7.42 1.29 16.14
C SER A 63 6.26 0.31 16.29
N LEU A 64 6.41 -0.87 15.68
CA LEU A 64 5.39 -1.91 15.71
C LEU A 64 5.54 -2.87 16.89
N THR A 65 4.40 -3.43 17.32
CA THR A 65 4.35 -4.54 18.29
C THR A 65 4.51 -5.91 17.63
N LYS A 66 4.51 -5.96 16.29
CA LYS A 66 4.62 -7.17 15.48
C LYS A 66 5.31 -6.88 14.15
N ASN A 67 6.07 -7.83 13.63
CA ASN A 67 6.66 -7.72 12.29
C ASN A 67 5.57 -7.38 11.26
N ALA A 68 5.93 -6.53 10.31
CA ALA A 68 5.05 -6.21 9.21
C ALA A 68 5.78 -6.11 7.88
N HIS A 69 4.99 -6.25 6.83
CA HIS A 69 5.43 -6.12 5.46
C HIS A 69 4.56 -5.09 4.76
N LEU A 70 5.20 -4.21 4.00
CA LEU A 70 4.54 -3.28 3.12
C LEU A 70 4.83 -3.69 1.67
N ILE A 71 3.81 -4.16 0.96
CA ILE A 71 3.92 -4.47 -0.47
C ILE A 71 3.49 -3.22 -1.24
N VAL A 72 4.46 -2.57 -1.88
CA VAL A 72 4.22 -1.44 -2.78
C VAL A 72 3.84 -1.98 -4.15
N VAL A 73 2.64 -1.64 -4.60
CA VAL A 73 2.09 -2.08 -5.87
C VAL A 73 2.08 -0.90 -6.83
N ASP A 74 3.05 -0.87 -7.74
CA ASP A 74 3.19 0.19 -8.73
C ASP A 74 2.27 -0.08 -9.92
N LEU A 75 1.28 0.80 -10.12
CA LEU A 75 0.26 0.66 -11.15
C LEU A 75 0.45 1.69 -12.26
N GLU A 76 0.45 1.22 -13.49
CA GLU A 76 0.33 2.10 -14.66
C GLU A 76 -1.05 2.75 -14.73
N LYS A 77 -1.10 3.96 -15.27
CA LYS A 77 -2.35 4.73 -15.41
C LYS A 77 -3.39 4.01 -16.26
N THR A 78 -2.96 3.30 -17.29
CA THR A 78 -3.83 2.50 -18.18
C THR A 78 -4.42 1.31 -17.44
N TYR A 79 -3.59 0.54 -16.73
CA TYR A 79 -4.03 -0.61 -15.95
C TYR A 79 -4.98 -0.24 -14.80
N LEU A 80 -4.74 0.88 -14.10
CA LEU A 80 -5.67 1.37 -13.07
C LEU A 80 -7.07 1.71 -13.64
N ARG A 81 -7.13 2.15 -14.90
CA ARG A 81 -8.38 2.54 -15.57
C ARG A 81 -9.07 1.39 -16.29
N ASP A 82 -8.41 0.24 -16.40
CA ASP A 82 -8.97 -0.93 -17.05
C ASP A 82 -10.11 -1.50 -16.19
N PRO A 83 -11.36 -1.52 -16.68
CA PRO A 83 -12.49 -2.05 -15.92
C PRO A 83 -12.41 -3.57 -15.68
N THR A 84 -11.51 -4.27 -16.38
CA THR A 84 -11.25 -5.71 -16.21
C THR A 84 -10.10 -5.99 -15.24
N ASN A 85 -9.38 -4.96 -14.79
CA ASN A 85 -8.31 -5.10 -13.79
C ASN A 85 -8.83 -5.84 -12.54
N PRO A 86 -8.18 -6.91 -12.08
CA PRO A 86 -8.62 -7.68 -10.92
C PRO A 86 -8.67 -6.86 -9.62
N TYR A 87 -7.83 -5.82 -9.47
CA TYR A 87 -7.95 -4.90 -8.34
C TYR A 87 -9.21 -4.02 -8.42
N TYR A 88 -9.69 -3.73 -9.63
CA TYR A 88 -10.91 -2.96 -9.85
C TYR A 88 -12.16 -3.82 -9.63
N THR A 89 -12.17 -5.05 -10.17
CA THR A 89 -13.35 -5.94 -10.16
C THR A 89 -13.55 -6.69 -8.85
N SER A 90 -12.48 -6.95 -8.10
CA SER A 90 -12.56 -7.63 -6.81
C SER A 90 -13.26 -6.79 -5.76
N GLU A 91 -14.27 -7.36 -5.08
CA GLU A 91 -14.95 -6.72 -3.94
C GLU A 91 -14.01 -6.44 -2.77
N LYS A 92 -12.95 -7.24 -2.61
CA LYS A 92 -11.93 -7.09 -1.56
C LYS A 92 -11.14 -5.78 -1.72
N PHE A 93 -10.71 -5.49 -2.94
CA PHE A 93 -9.87 -4.32 -3.22
C PHE A 93 -10.73 -3.11 -3.59
N CYS A 94 -11.66 -3.31 -4.52
CA CYS A 94 -12.48 -2.26 -5.12
C CYS A 94 -11.63 -1.00 -5.37
N LEU A 95 -10.47 -1.20 -6.02
CA LEU A 95 -9.48 -0.16 -6.19
C LEU A 95 -9.99 0.81 -7.26
N ARG A 96 -10.09 2.09 -6.90
CA ARG A 96 -10.59 3.15 -7.79
C ARG A 96 -9.58 4.26 -8.00
N LYS A 97 -8.65 4.42 -7.06
CA LYS A 97 -7.78 5.57 -6.96
C LYS A 97 -6.40 5.14 -6.46
N VAL A 98 -5.43 6.03 -6.63
CA VAL A 98 -4.10 5.94 -6.01
C VAL A 98 -3.70 7.33 -5.49
N PRO A 99 -3.00 7.45 -4.36
CA PRO A 99 -2.55 6.35 -3.50
C PRO A 99 -3.71 5.66 -2.77
N THR A 100 -3.58 4.37 -2.51
CA THR A 100 -4.48 3.63 -1.61
C THR A 100 -3.67 2.70 -0.73
N LEU A 101 -3.87 2.78 0.57
CA LEU A 101 -3.19 1.96 1.58
C LEU A 101 -4.23 1.14 2.35
N MET A 102 -3.98 -0.15 2.50
CA MET A 102 -4.87 -1.05 3.25
C MET A 102 -4.12 -2.20 3.91
N ALA A 103 -4.69 -2.77 4.98
CA ALA A 103 -4.21 -4.03 5.53
C ALA A 103 -4.69 -5.22 4.68
N TRP A 104 -3.84 -6.23 4.49
CA TRP A 104 -4.26 -7.50 3.89
C TRP A 104 -5.38 -8.13 4.72
N LYS A 105 -6.47 -8.54 4.05
CA LYS A 105 -7.71 -9.05 4.68
C LYS A 105 -8.43 -8.03 5.60
N GLY A 106 -7.98 -6.78 5.63
CA GLY A 106 -8.67 -5.68 6.32
C GLY A 106 -9.79 -5.07 5.46
N THR A 107 -10.71 -4.37 6.12
CA THR A 107 -11.82 -3.64 5.46
C THR A 107 -11.55 -2.14 5.33
N THR A 108 -10.63 -1.60 6.14
CA THR A 108 -10.25 -0.19 6.11
C THR A 108 -9.27 0.09 4.97
N LYS A 109 -9.58 1.13 4.19
CA LYS A 109 -8.71 1.69 3.15
C LYS A 109 -8.48 3.17 3.47
N LEU A 110 -7.24 3.62 3.33
CA LEU A 110 -6.89 5.03 3.28
C LEU A 110 -6.70 5.38 1.81
N GLU A 111 -7.45 6.34 1.29
CA GLU A 111 -7.42 6.73 -0.12
C GLU A 111 -7.01 8.19 -0.25
N GLU A 112 -6.15 8.50 -1.22
CA GLU A 112 -5.74 9.87 -1.57
C GLU A 112 -5.19 10.67 -0.37
N GLU A 113 -5.95 11.64 0.14
CA GLU A 113 -5.55 12.52 1.24
C GLU A 113 -5.41 11.76 2.57
N ASP A 114 -6.18 10.69 2.77
CA ASP A 114 -6.10 9.88 3.99
C ASP A 114 -4.73 9.22 4.15
N CYS A 115 -4.05 8.91 3.04
CA CYS A 115 -2.68 8.39 3.04
C CYS A 115 -1.66 9.38 3.61
N MET A 116 -2.01 10.66 3.74
CA MET A 116 -1.15 11.71 4.30
C MET A 116 -1.50 12.05 5.76
N SER A 117 -2.51 11.40 6.34
CA SER A 117 -2.93 11.65 7.72
C SER A 117 -2.16 10.74 8.68
N GLU A 118 -1.24 11.32 9.46
CA GLU A 118 -0.45 10.60 10.46
C GLU A 118 -1.31 9.87 11.49
N SER A 119 -2.48 10.42 11.85
CA SER A 119 -3.42 9.77 12.77
C SER A 119 -4.08 8.54 12.15
N LEU A 120 -4.45 8.59 10.87
CA LEU A 120 -5.02 7.45 10.16
C LEU A 120 -3.96 6.37 9.89
N LEU A 121 -2.74 6.76 9.51
CA LEU A 121 -1.61 5.86 9.38
C LEU A 121 -1.32 5.15 10.70
N LYS A 122 -1.27 5.89 11.81
CA LYS A 122 -1.09 5.33 13.16
C LYS A 122 -2.19 4.32 13.51
N ASN A 123 -3.44 4.64 13.20
CA ASN A 123 -4.56 3.74 13.45
C ASN A 123 -4.49 2.46 12.60
N LEU A 124 -4.14 2.58 11.32
CA LEU A 124 -4.04 1.44 10.41
C LEU A 124 -2.87 0.51 10.78
N PHE A 125 -1.68 1.07 11.02
CA PHE A 125 -0.48 0.32 11.40
C PHE A 125 -0.48 -0.09 12.88
N GLN A 126 -1.39 0.45 13.70
CA GLN A 126 -1.48 0.23 15.14
C GLN A 126 -0.10 0.33 15.81
N CYS A 127 0.60 1.44 15.57
CA CYS A 127 1.97 1.63 16.03
C CYS A 127 2.13 2.79 17.01
N VAL A 128 3.29 2.81 17.66
CA VAL A 128 3.74 3.91 18.51
C VAL A 128 4.73 4.75 17.69
N LEU A 129 4.67 6.07 17.85
CA LEU A 129 5.54 7.04 17.17
C LEU A 129 6.64 7.51 18.10
#